data_AF-A0A173VAL6-F1
#
_entry.id   AF-A0A173VAL6-F1
#
_cell.length_a   1.000
_cell.length_b   1.000
_cell.length_c   1.000
_cell.angle_alpha   90.00
_cell.angle_beta   90.00
_cell.angle_gamma   90.00
#
_symmetry.space_group_name_H-M   'P 1'
#
loop_
_entity.id
_entity.type
_entity.pdbx_description
1 polymer ?
#
loop_
_entity_poly.entity_id
_entity_poly.type
_entity_poly.pdbx_seq_one_letter_code
_entity_poly.pdbx_strand_id
1 'polypeptide(L)'
;MHETYLQDMNSKYVYPNVFMSIDDTNKVSQYDTDIKKYAEQKKADGILHGGIEKEWDSYLKKMEQYGLSNYLSIKQKYFDQYQESLSEEK
;
A
#
# COMPACT_ATOMS: atom_id res chain seq x y z
N MET A 1 -11.60 23.88 12.88
CA MET A 1 -10.88 23.76 11.59
C MET A 1 -11.73 24.48 10.56
N HIS A 2 -11.20 25.43 9.78
CA HIS A 2 -12.01 26.25 8.86
C HIS A 2 -12.58 25.39 7.71
N GLU A 3 -13.86 25.58 7.41
CA GLU A 3 -14.67 24.78 6.46
C GLU A 3 -14.08 24.70 5.03
N THR A 4 -13.23 25.65 4.64
CA THR A 4 -12.62 25.73 3.31
C THR A 4 -11.67 24.58 2.98
N TYR A 5 -11.07 23.92 3.97
CA TYR A 5 -10.13 22.82 3.73
C TYR A 5 -10.81 21.45 3.62
N LEU A 6 -12.10 21.35 3.97
CA LEU A 6 -12.82 20.07 4.00
C LEU A 6 -13.29 19.62 2.60
N GLN A 7 -13.42 20.54 1.64
CA GLN A 7 -13.90 20.19 0.29
C GLN A 7 -12.94 19.31 -0.50
N ASP A 8 -11.63 19.48 -0.30
CA ASP A 8 -10.59 18.69 -0.99
C ASP A 8 -10.00 17.57 -0.11
N MET A 9 -10.41 17.48 1.16
CA MET A 9 -10.13 16.32 2.02
C MET A 9 -10.94 15.11 1.55
N ASN A 10 -10.48 14.51 0.45
CA ASN A 10 -10.93 13.21 -0.02
C ASN A 10 -10.40 12.10 0.90
N SER A 11 -10.83 12.09 2.17
CA SER A 11 -10.51 11.05 3.15
C SER A 11 -11.10 9.68 2.81
N LYS A 12 -11.82 9.57 1.69
CA LYS A 12 -12.55 8.38 1.26
C LYS A 12 -11.67 7.15 1.04
N TYR A 13 -10.34 7.33 0.87
CA TYR A 13 -9.39 6.23 0.65
C TYR A 13 -8.09 6.36 1.46
N VAL A 14 -8.10 7.11 2.56
CA VAL A 14 -6.93 7.14 3.46
C VAL A 14 -6.87 5.80 4.19
N TYR A 15 -5.75 5.08 4.06
CA TYR A 15 -5.56 3.81 4.77
C TYR A 15 -5.57 4.08 6.29
N PRO A 16 -6.53 3.52 7.03
CA PRO A 16 -6.68 3.79 8.45
C PRO A 16 -5.66 3.01 9.28
N ASN A 17 -5.41 3.45 10.51
CA ASN A 17 -4.64 2.67 11.48
C ASN A 17 -5.50 1.48 11.96
N VAL A 18 -5.52 0.43 11.15
CA VAL A 18 -6.26 -0.80 11.42
C VAL A 18 -5.46 -1.71 12.34
N PHE A 19 -6.11 -2.24 13.38
CA PHE A 19 -5.52 -3.25 14.25
C PHE A 19 -5.55 -4.61 13.53
N MET A 20 -4.39 -5.03 13.04
CA MET A 20 -4.22 -6.31 12.37
C MET A 20 -3.94 -7.42 13.39
N SER A 21 -4.27 -8.67 13.05
CA SER A 21 -3.81 -9.85 13.79
C SER A 21 -2.27 -9.89 13.83
N ILE A 22 -1.70 -10.51 14.86
CA ILE A 22 -0.25 -10.69 15.02
C ILE A 22 0.34 -11.40 13.79
N ASP A 23 -0.32 -12.44 13.29
CA ASP A 23 0.14 -13.20 12.12
C ASP A 23 0.14 -12.35 10.84
N ASP A 24 -0.90 -11.55 10.63
CA ASP A 24 -1.00 -10.66 9.46
C ASP A 24 -0.03 -9.49 9.56
N THR A 25 0.20 -8.96 10.76
CA THR A 25 1.20 -7.91 11.03
C THR A 25 2.62 -8.41 10.72
N ASN A 26 2.95 -9.63 11.13
CA ASN A 26 4.25 -10.23 10.85
C ASN A 26 4.46 -10.46 9.34
N LYS A 27 3.45 -10.99 8.64
CA LYS A 27 3.48 -11.17 7.18
C LYS A 27 3.62 -9.84 6.46
N VAL A 28 2.82 -8.84 6.83
CA VAL A 28 2.89 -7.49 6.26
C VAL A 28 4.28 -6.90 6.47
N SER A 29 4.86 -7.00 7.67
CA SER A 29 6.20 -6.47 7.97
C SER A 29 7.30 -7.14 7.15
N GLN A 30 7.19 -8.47 6.93
CA GLN A 30 8.10 -9.22 6.09
C GLN A 30 8.01 -8.77 4.62
N TYR A 31 6.80 -8.71 4.07
CA TYR A 31 6.58 -8.23 2.70
C TYR A 31 6.99 -6.77 2.52
N ASP A 32 6.69 -5.90 3.50
CA ASP A 32 7.02 -4.48 3.45
C ASP A 32 8.52 -4.26 3.31
N THR A 33 9.34 -5.05 4.01
CA THR A 33 10.79 -4.96 3.95
C THR A 33 11.32 -5.26 2.54
N ASP A 34 10.87 -6.36 1.94
CA ASP A 34 11.36 -6.80 0.63
C ASP A 34 10.83 -5.92 -0.51
N ILE A 35 9.53 -5.61 -0.49
CA ILE A 35 8.86 -4.74 -1.47
C ILE A 35 9.45 -3.33 -1.40
N LYS A 36 9.56 -2.73 -0.21
CA LYS A 36 10.05 -1.35 -0.08
C LYS A 36 11.50 -1.24 -0.53
N LYS A 37 12.36 -2.17 -0.12
CA LYS A 37 13.76 -2.17 -0.53
C LYS A 37 13.91 -2.24 -2.05
N TYR A 38 13.14 -3.12 -2.71
CA TYR A 38 13.20 -3.25 -4.16
C TYR A 38 12.62 -2.01 -4.88
N ALA A 39 11.53 -1.44 -4.37
CA ALA A 39 10.93 -0.21 -4.89
C ALA A 39 11.89 0.99 -4.81
N GLU A 40 12.56 1.17 -3.67
CA GLU A 40 13.51 2.25 -3.45
C GLU A 40 14.73 2.14 -4.38
N GLN A 41 15.26 0.92 -4.56
CA GLN A 41 16.34 0.67 -5.53
C GLN A 41 15.92 1.03 -6.96
N LYS A 42 14.75 0.55 -7.40
CA LYS A 42 14.26 0.81 -8.76
C LYS A 42 13.91 2.28 -8.99
N LYS A 43 13.44 2.97 -7.96
CA LYS A 43 13.25 4.42 -7.99
C LYS A 43 14.58 5.15 -8.17
N ALA A 44 15.63 4.77 -7.42
CA ALA A 44 16.96 5.35 -7.56
C ALA A 44 17.54 5.11 -8.97
N ASP A 45 17.47 3.87 -9.46
CA ASP A 45 17.92 3.52 -10.82
C ASP A 45 17.18 4.30 -11.90
N GLY A 46 15.86 4.46 -11.76
CA GLY A 46 15.05 5.23 -12.70
C GLY A 46 15.38 6.72 -12.71
N ILE A 47 15.72 7.31 -11.56
CA ILE A 47 16.17 8.71 -11.46
C ILE A 47 17.55 8.88 -12.11
N LEU A 48 18.46 7.92 -11.93
CA LEU A 48 19.84 8.01 -12.41
C LEU A 48 19.99 7.71 -13.90
N HIS A 49 19.33 6.66 -14.39
CA HIS A 49 19.54 6.14 -15.75
C HIS A 49 18.34 6.32 -16.67
N GLY A 50 17.15 6.63 -16.14
CA GLY A 50 15.92 6.71 -16.92
C GLY A 50 15.46 5.36 -17.47
N GLY A 51 14.62 5.37 -18.50
CA GLY A 51 14.22 4.16 -19.23
C GLY A 51 13.26 3.21 -18.50
N ILE A 52 12.67 3.64 -17.39
CA ILE A 52 11.81 2.81 -16.54
C ILE A 52 10.61 2.20 -17.29
N GLU A 53 10.11 2.85 -18.34
CA GLU A 53 8.99 2.33 -19.14
C GLU A 53 9.28 0.94 -19.73
N LYS A 54 10.52 0.67 -20.14
CA LYS A 54 10.90 -0.63 -20.72
C LYS A 54 11.06 -1.73 -19.65
N GLU A 55 11.35 -1.33 -18.41
CA GLU A 55 11.56 -2.25 -17.29
C GLU A 55 10.32 -2.41 -16.40
N TRP A 56 9.28 -1.60 -16.64
CA TRP A 56 8.09 -1.52 -15.79
C TRP A 56 7.39 -2.87 -15.62
N ASP A 57 7.19 -3.60 -16.73
CA ASP A 57 6.55 -4.92 -16.68
C ASP A 57 7.40 -5.94 -15.91
N SER A 58 8.72 -5.87 -16.03
CA SER A 58 9.63 -6.73 -15.28
C SER A 58 9.65 -6.38 -13.79
N TYR A 59 9.55 -5.09 -13.47
CA TYR A 59 9.43 -4.61 -12.10
C TYR A 59 8.15 -5.13 -11.45
N LEU A 60 7.01 -5.01 -12.13
CA LEU A 60 5.72 -5.52 -11.65
C LEU A 60 5.75 -7.03 -11.42
N LYS A 61 6.32 -7.82 -12.35
CA LYS A 61 6.49 -9.27 -12.17
C LYS A 61 7.32 -9.61 -10.94
N LYS A 62 8.41 -8.86 -10.71
CA LYS A 62 9.28 -9.10 -9.56
C LYS A 62 8.62 -8.68 -8.23
N MET A 63 7.84 -7.61 -8.24
CA MET A 63 6.99 -7.23 -7.11
C MET A 63 5.95 -8.31 -6.78
N GLU A 64 5.33 -8.91 -7.80
CA GLU A 64 4.40 -10.01 -7.61
C GLU A 64 5.08 -11.24 -7.00
N GLN A 65 6.32 -11.56 -7.42
CA GLN A 65 7.13 -12.62 -6.81
C GLN A 65 7.49 -12.34 -5.34
N TYR A 66 7.66 -11.08 -4.96
CA TYR A 66 7.83 -10.68 -3.56
C TYR A 66 6.54 -10.75 -2.75
N GLY A 67 5.40 -11.08 -3.36
CA GLY A 67 4.13 -11.24 -2.68
C GLY A 67 3.31 -9.95 -2.60
N LEU A 68 3.49 -9.02 -3.55
CA LEU A 68 2.71 -7.77 -3.59
C LEU A 68 1.19 -8.03 -3.54
N SER A 69 0.67 -9.00 -4.30
CA SER A 69 -0.76 -9.34 -4.22
C SER A 69 -1.19 -9.86 -2.86
N ASN A 70 -0.35 -10.63 -2.16
CA ASN A 70 -0.65 -11.11 -0.81
C ASN A 70 -0.64 -9.95 0.20
N TYR A 71 0.34 -9.05 0.11
CA TYR A 71 0.42 -7.84 0.91
C TYR A 71 -0.81 -6.95 0.73
N LEU A 72 -1.21 -6.70 -0.53
CA LEU A 72 -2.38 -5.90 -0.86
C LEU A 72 -3.67 -6.58 -0.39
N SER A 73 -3.79 -7.90 -0.52
CA SER A 73 -4.96 -8.64 -0.06
C SER A 73 -5.16 -8.55 1.46
N ILE A 74 -4.07 -8.64 2.23
CA ILE A 74 -4.12 -8.45 3.69
C ILE A 74 -4.57 -7.03 4.00
N LYS A 75 -3.98 -6.01 3.35
CA LYS A 75 -4.37 -4.62 3.57
C LYS A 75 -5.82 -4.33 3.18
N GLN A 76 -6.29 -4.87 2.05
CA GLN A 76 -7.65 -4.70 1.58
C GLN A 76 -8.65 -5.28 2.58
N LYS A 77 -8.40 -6.50 3.10
CA LYS A 77 -9.23 -7.13 4.12
C LYS A 77 -9.46 -6.21 5.33
N TYR A 78 -8.41 -5.60 5.87
CA TYR A 78 -8.55 -4.72 7.03
C TYR A 78 -9.13 -3.35 6.68
N PHE A 79 -8.87 -2.84 5.47
CA PHE A 79 -9.53 -1.65 4.98
C PHE A 79 -11.05 -1.85 4.89
N ASP A 80 -11.49 -2.97 4.32
CA ASP A 80 -12.92 -3.30 4.19
C ASP A 80 -13.58 -3.43 5.55
N GLN A 81 -12.95 -4.14 6.50
CA GLN A 81 -13.42 -4.24 7.89
C GLN A 81 -13.57 -2.88 8.56
N TYR A 82 -12.63 -1.97 8.32
CA TYR A 82 -12.73 -0.61 8.86
C TYR A 82 -13.87 0.18 8.22
N GLN A 83 -14.06 0.09 6.89
CA GLN A 83 -15.18 0.73 6.21
C GLN A 83 -16.53 0.20 6.71
N GLU A 84 -16.64 -1.11 6.95
CA GLU A 84 -17.82 -1.73 7.57
C GLU A 84 -18.06 -1.15 8.97
N SER A 85 -17.05 -1.08 9.84
CA SER A 85 -17.20 -0.50 11.19
C SER A 85 -17.64 0.96 11.18
N LEU A 86 -17.17 1.76 10.22
CA LEU A 86 -17.60 3.15 10.04
C LEU A 86 -19.05 3.28 9.55
N SER A 87 -19.55 2.26 8.83
CA SER A 87 -20.93 2.22 8.35
C SER A 87 -21.91 1.79 9.44
N GLU A 88 -21.47 0.98 10.41
CA GLU A 88 -22.28 0.54 11.56
C GLU A 88 -22.41 1.61 12.66
N GLU A 89 -21.47 2.56 12.75
CA GLU A 89 -21.53 3.70 13.68
C GLU A 89 -22.48 4.84 13.23
N LYS A 90 -23.13 4.70 12.07
CA LYS A 90 -24.09 5.67 11.50
C LYS A 90 -25.54 5.27 11.67
#